data_AF-A0AAD4HXS7-F1
#
_entry.id   AF-A0AAD4HXS7-F1
#
_cell.length_a   1.000
_cell.length_b   1.000
_cell.length_c   1.000
_cell.angle_alpha   90.00
_cell.angle_beta   90.00
_cell.angle_gamma   90.00
#
_symmetry.space_group_name_H-M   'P 1'
#
loop_
_entity.id
_entity.type
_entity.pdbx_description
1 polymer ?
#
loop_
_entity_poly.entity_id
_entity_poly.type
_entity_poly.pdbx_seq_one_letter_code
_entity_poly.pdbx_strand_id
1 'polypeptide(L)'
;MDSVSASPTPEHVPLVSYTTFRLVSDEVDDDEESDAGTVTPKGPAGARSPMESEVTETSYYSMTNLSDTNAHRRIAAAEVRAQAIAIPTTTLHRPHGYPHAFHNREALPLANTPPLIEHPLTPKGPYVAGSPPGPARIVTNREDRSTPEAIYHDPHSPLRRAGRREFPFSKAPYRGRKTGAATGLEDGFAGMEF
;
A
#
# COMPACT_ATOMS: atom_id res chain seq x y z
N MET A 1 42.82 -29.37 -33.26
CA MET A 1 43.88 -29.12 -32.26
C MET A 1 44.35 -27.70 -32.53
N ASP A 2 43.99 -26.67 -31.80
CA ASP A 2 43.46 -26.60 -30.44
C ASP A 2 42.59 -25.34 -30.25
N SER A 3 41.51 -25.52 -29.50
CA SER A 3 40.63 -24.46 -29.01
C SER A 3 41.24 -23.87 -27.75
N VAL A 4 41.57 -22.57 -27.75
CA VAL A 4 42.00 -21.88 -26.52
C VAL A 4 40.77 -21.28 -25.85
N SER A 5 40.26 -22.02 -24.86
CA SER A 5 39.20 -21.59 -23.96
C SER A 5 39.80 -20.68 -22.89
N ALA A 6 39.45 -19.39 -22.91
CA ALA A 6 39.79 -18.46 -21.84
C ALA A 6 38.62 -18.36 -20.86
N SER A 7 38.78 -18.95 -19.69
CA SER A 7 37.84 -18.80 -18.56
C SER A 7 38.04 -17.44 -17.89
N PRO A 8 36.98 -16.65 -17.64
CA PRO A 8 37.10 -15.47 -16.80
C PRO A 8 37.12 -15.84 -15.31
N THR A 9 38.09 -15.26 -14.60
CA THR A 9 38.26 -15.31 -13.14
C THR A 9 37.09 -14.67 -12.40
N PRO A 10 36.63 -15.24 -11.27
CA PRO A 10 35.59 -14.61 -10.45
C PRO A 10 36.14 -13.43 -9.67
N GLU A 11 35.58 -12.24 -9.93
CA GLU A 11 35.82 -11.03 -9.16
C GLU A 11 35.28 -11.15 -7.73
N HIS A 12 36.04 -10.52 -6.83
CA HIS A 12 35.88 -10.49 -5.38
C HIS A 12 34.64 -9.68 -4.99
N VAL A 13 33.63 -10.34 -4.41
CA VAL A 13 32.46 -9.66 -3.81
C VAL A 13 32.81 -9.17 -2.40
N PRO A 14 32.63 -7.88 -2.06
CA PRO A 14 32.85 -7.41 -0.69
C PRO A 14 31.74 -7.89 0.24
N LEU A 15 32.14 -8.40 1.42
CA LEU A 15 31.26 -8.73 2.53
C LEU A 15 30.54 -7.48 3.03
N VAL A 16 29.21 -7.47 2.95
CA VAL A 16 28.37 -6.48 3.62
C VAL A 16 28.19 -6.92 5.08
N SER A 17 28.68 -6.10 6.00
CA SER A 17 28.58 -6.33 7.44
C SER A 17 27.15 -6.08 7.92
N TYR A 18 26.58 -6.99 8.69
CA TYR A 18 25.27 -6.81 9.34
C TYR A 18 25.48 -6.25 10.75
N THR A 19 25.00 -5.03 10.99
CA THR A 19 24.94 -4.44 12.33
C THR A 19 23.72 -5.00 13.06
N THR A 20 23.96 -5.87 14.04
CA THR A 20 22.96 -6.41 14.96
C THR A 20 22.51 -5.31 15.93
N PHE A 21 21.21 -4.99 15.94
CA PHE A 21 20.60 -4.19 17.00
C PHE A 21 20.35 -5.06 18.22
N ARG A 22 20.94 -4.65 19.36
CA ARG A 22 20.79 -5.28 20.68
C ARG A 22 19.53 -4.70 21.33
N LEU A 23 18.53 -5.55 21.58
CA LEU A 23 17.39 -5.21 22.44
C LEU A 23 17.90 -5.19 23.89
N VAL A 24 17.73 -4.06 24.56
CA VAL A 24 17.84 -3.93 26.02
C VAL A 24 16.44 -4.24 26.56
N SER A 25 16.33 -5.28 27.38
CA SER A 25 15.17 -5.53 28.22
C SER A 25 15.33 -4.70 29.49
N ASP A 26 14.40 -3.79 29.74
CA ASP A 26 14.22 -3.16 31.05
C ASP A 26 13.40 -4.13 31.92
N GLU A 27 13.99 -4.58 33.02
CA GLU A 27 13.30 -5.24 34.13
C GLU A 27 12.64 -4.15 34.99
N VAL A 28 11.35 -4.31 35.28
CA VAL A 28 10.66 -3.54 36.31
C VAL A 28 10.01 -4.55 37.26
N ASP A 29 10.65 -4.73 38.41
CA ASP A 29 10.06 -5.27 39.63
C ASP A 29 9.27 -4.15 40.31
N ASP A 30 8.00 -4.38 40.61
CA ASP A 30 7.24 -3.62 41.61
C ASP A 30 6.20 -4.56 42.24
N ASP A 31 6.58 -5.13 43.38
CA ASP A 31 5.66 -5.61 44.41
C ASP A 31 5.05 -4.39 45.11
N GLU A 32 3.73 -4.25 45.17
CA GLU A 32 3.02 -3.77 46.37
C GLU A 32 1.55 -4.20 46.36
N GLU A 33 1.22 -4.99 47.38
CA GLU A 33 -0.10 -5.36 47.85
C GLU A 33 -0.69 -4.17 48.64
N SER A 34 -1.90 -3.68 48.32
CA SER A 34 -2.66 -2.81 49.23
C SER A 34 -4.15 -2.68 48.86
N ASP A 35 -4.96 -3.39 49.64
CA ASP A 35 -6.14 -2.94 50.39
C ASP A 35 -7.41 -2.39 49.69
N ALA A 36 -8.52 -2.78 50.31
CA ALA A 36 -9.91 -2.66 49.89
C ALA A 36 -10.45 -1.23 49.90
N GLY A 37 -11.34 -0.96 48.95
CA GLY A 37 -12.10 0.30 48.90
C GLY A 37 -13.18 0.30 47.83
N THR A 38 -14.23 -0.51 48.01
CA THR A 38 -15.46 -0.40 47.23
C THR A 38 -16.12 0.95 47.52
N VAL A 39 -16.06 1.87 46.56
CA VAL A 39 -16.94 3.05 46.51
C VAL A 39 -17.47 3.21 45.10
N THR A 40 -18.73 2.85 44.93
CA THR A 40 -19.53 3.03 43.70
C THR A 40 -19.88 4.50 43.52
N PRO A 41 -19.55 5.17 42.39
CA PRO A 41 -20.22 6.40 42.02
C PRO A 41 -21.46 6.08 41.17
N LYS A 42 -22.63 6.33 41.74
CA LYS A 42 -23.93 6.37 41.03
C LYS A 42 -23.96 7.64 40.16
N GLY A 43 -23.46 7.55 38.93
CA GLY A 43 -23.57 8.62 37.93
C GLY A 43 -25.00 8.74 37.37
N PRO A 44 -25.46 9.96 37.02
CA PRO A 44 -26.80 10.17 36.50
C PRO A 44 -26.99 9.53 35.12
N ALA A 45 -28.16 8.94 34.92
CA ALA A 45 -28.61 8.42 33.65
C ALA A 45 -28.67 9.54 32.59
N GLY A 46 -28.08 9.28 31.42
CA GLY A 46 -28.27 10.11 30.23
C GLY A 46 -27.09 10.97 29.83
N ALA A 47 -25.97 10.36 29.45
CA ALA A 47 -25.03 10.97 28.52
C ALA A 47 -24.77 9.96 27.40
N ARG A 48 -25.17 10.36 26.21
CA ARG A 48 -25.20 9.61 24.95
C ARG A 48 -23.86 8.91 24.70
N SER A 49 -23.93 7.69 24.14
CA SER A 49 -22.79 6.99 23.56
C SER A 49 -21.89 7.98 22.81
N PRO A 50 -20.55 7.82 22.84
CA PRO A 50 -19.70 8.49 21.89
C PRO A 50 -20.23 8.15 20.51
N MET A 51 -20.85 9.14 19.89
CA MET A 51 -21.23 9.16 18.50
C MET A 51 -20.00 8.69 17.75
N GLU A 52 -20.13 7.58 17.02
CA GLU A 52 -19.15 7.15 16.01
C GLU A 52 -19.09 8.29 14.98
N SER A 53 -18.32 9.32 15.33
CA SER A 53 -18.16 10.54 14.56
C SER A 53 -17.39 10.14 13.32
N GLU A 54 -18.18 9.95 12.27
CA GLU A 54 -17.85 10.02 10.86
C GLU A 54 -16.42 9.59 10.55
N VAL A 55 -16.27 8.33 10.11
CA VAL A 55 -15.12 7.94 9.31
C VAL A 55 -15.08 8.90 8.13
N THR A 56 -14.27 9.95 8.23
CA THR A 56 -13.92 10.79 7.11
C THR A 56 -13.29 9.83 6.10
N GLU A 57 -14.06 9.42 5.08
CA GLU A 57 -13.65 8.39 4.13
C GLU A 57 -12.33 8.84 3.50
N THR A 58 -11.22 8.29 3.97
CA THR A 58 -9.89 8.64 3.47
C THR A 58 -9.77 8.09 2.06
N SER A 59 -9.23 8.87 1.12
CA SER A 59 -9.09 8.45 -0.28
C SER A 59 -8.30 7.13 -0.39
N TYR A 60 -8.73 6.22 -1.26
CA TYR A 60 -8.14 4.89 -1.41
C TYR A 60 -8.16 4.38 -2.86
N TYR A 61 -7.33 3.39 -3.14
CA TYR A 61 -7.42 2.58 -4.35
C TYR A 61 -8.25 1.33 -4.08
N SER A 62 -9.20 1.06 -4.97
CA SER A 62 -10.17 -0.02 -4.79
C SER A 62 -9.87 -1.18 -5.73
N MET A 63 -9.69 -2.38 -5.18
CA MET A 63 -9.49 -3.63 -5.92
C MET A 63 -10.70 -4.54 -5.69
N THR A 64 -11.90 -4.08 -6.08
CA THR A 64 -13.19 -4.68 -5.69
C THR A 64 -13.39 -6.11 -6.14
N ASN A 65 -12.64 -6.54 -7.16
CA ASN A 65 -12.69 -7.89 -7.72
C ASN A 65 -11.89 -8.89 -6.87
N LEU A 66 -11.19 -8.43 -5.83
CA LEU A 66 -10.67 -9.29 -4.78
C LEU A 66 -11.76 -9.59 -3.74
N SER A 67 -11.62 -10.71 -3.03
CA SER A 67 -12.58 -11.11 -1.99
C SER A 67 -12.73 -10.06 -0.89
N ASP A 68 -13.90 -10.01 -0.28
CA ASP A 68 -14.26 -9.01 0.74
C ASP A 68 -13.33 -8.98 1.95
N THR A 69 -12.75 -10.13 2.28
CA THR A 69 -11.77 -10.33 3.36
C THR A 69 -10.32 -10.08 2.94
N ASN A 70 -10.05 -9.77 1.66
CA ASN A 70 -8.70 -9.56 1.18
C ASN A 70 -8.16 -8.21 1.63
N ALA A 71 -7.03 -8.21 2.34
CA ALA A 71 -6.40 -7.00 2.86
C ALA A 71 -5.98 -6.00 1.75
N HIS A 72 -5.76 -6.46 0.51
CA HIS A 72 -5.46 -5.58 -0.62
C HIS A 72 -6.70 -4.96 -1.27
N ARG A 73 -7.92 -5.36 -0.88
CA ARG A 73 -9.16 -4.89 -1.53
C ARG A 73 -9.31 -3.38 -1.49
N ARG A 74 -8.83 -2.73 -0.42
CA ARG A 74 -8.83 -1.28 -0.26
C ARG A 74 -7.51 -0.85 0.39
N ILE A 75 -6.73 -0.05 -0.32
CA ILE A 75 -5.47 0.48 0.20
C ILE A 75 -5.52 1.99 0.16
N ALA A 76 -5.22 2.62 1.31
CA ALA A 76 -5.25 4.07 1.42
C ALA A 76 -4.31 4.71 0.40
N ALA A 77 -4.74 5.79 -0.26
CA ALA A 77 -3.93 6.45 -1.27
C ALA A 77 -2.66 7.08 -0.67
N ALA A 78 -2.71 7.47 0.60
CA ALA A 78 -1.52 7.93 1.34
C ALA A 78 -0.47 6.81 1.47
N GLU A 79 -0.92 5.58 1.72
CA GLU A 79 -0.04 4.41 1.82
C GLU A 79 0.60 4.09 0.46
N VAL A 80 -0.18 4.12 -0.63
CA VAL A 80 0.35 3.93 -1.99
C VAL A 80 1.43 4.97 -2.31
N ARG A 81 1.21 6.25 -1.97
CA ARG A 81 2.21 7.31 -2.18
C ARG A 81 3.46 7.11 -1.32
N ALA A 82 3.30 6.76 -0.05
CA ALA A 82 4.42 6.52 0.85
C ALA A 82 5.30 5.35 0.35
N GLN A 83 4.68 4.23 -0.03
CA GLN A 83 5.40 3.10 -0.60
C GLN A 83 6.04 3.43 -1.94
N ALA A 84 5.40 4.22 -2.81
CA ALA A 84 5.97 4.62 -4.10
C ALA A 84 7.28 5.41 -3.95
N ILE A 85 7.34 6.33 -2.99
CA ILE A 85 8.56 7.09 -2.68
C ILE A 85 9.68 6.15 -2.25
N ALA A 86 9.37 5.08 -1.51
CA ALA A 86 10.35 4.13 -1.00
C ALA A 86 10.86 3.10 -2.04
N ILE A 87 10.32 3.06 -3.26
CA ILE A 87 10.74 2.09 -4.29
C ILE A 87 12.22 2.32 -4.67
N PRO A 88 13.06 1.28 -4.78
CA PRO A 88 14.42 1.44 -5.34
C PRO A 88 14.40 1.98 -6.78
N THR A 89 15.32 2.85 -7.17
CA THR A 89 15.38 3.37 -8.56
C THR A 89 15.93 2.36 -9.57
N THR A 90 16.65 1.35 -9.09
CA THR A 90 17.21 0.27 -9.92
C THR A 90 16.15 -0.78 -10.20
N THR A 91 15.85 -1.00 -11.48
CA THR A 91 15.01 -2.11 -11.92
C THR A 91 15.81 -3.40 -11.94
N LEU A 92 15.21 -4.47 -11.44
CA LEU A 92 15.72 -5.82 -11.52
C LEU A 92 15.05 -6.58 -12.67
N HIS A 93 15.74 -7.57 -13.21
CA HIS A 93 15.12 -8.51 -14.15
C HIS A 93 14.38 -9.60 -13.35
N ARG A 94 13.24 -10.05 -13.87
CA ARG A 94 12.60 -11.27 -13.34
C ARG A 94 13.56 -12.46 -13.48
N PRO A 95 13.71 -13.34 -12.47
CA PRO A 95 13.00 -13.41 -11.20
C PRO A 95 13.74 -12.76 -10.00
N HIS A 96 14.76 -11.94 -10.22
CA HIS A 96 15.74 -11.50 -9.22
C HIS A 96 15.21 -10.55 -8.12
N GLY A 97 13.92 -10.19 -8.15
CA GLY A 97 13.29 -9.31 -7.18
C GLY A 97 12.68 -8.08 -7.84
N TYR A 98 12.24 -7.12 -7.04
CA TYR A 98 11.54 -5.92 -7.50
C TYR A 98 12.37 -4.64 -7.26
N PRO A 99 12.08 -3.53 -7.95
CA PRO A 99 11.04 -3.32 -8.97
C PRO A 99 11.39 -3.88 -10.36
N HIS A 100 10.39 -4.08 -11.21
CA HIS A 100 10.60 -4.43 -12.62
C HIS A 100 10.18 -3.29 -13.56
N ALA A 101 10.68 -3.30 -14.79
CA ALA A 101 10.12 -2.49 -15.87
C ALA A 101 8.68 -2.95 -16.18
N PHE A 102 7.75 -1.99 -16.23
CA PHE A 102 6.36 -2.23 -16.58
C PHE A 102 6.08 -1.72 -18.00
N HIS A 103 5.82 -2.63 -18.92
CA HIS A 103 5.61 -2.29 -20.33
C HIS A 103 4.14 -2.07 -20.70
N ASN A 104 3.22 -2.15 -19.73
CA ASN A 104 1.78 -1.99 -19.95
C ASN A 104 1.21 -2.82 -21.12
N ARG A 105 1.53 -4.12 -21.17
CA ARG A 105 1.15 -5.01 -22.28
C ARG A 105 -0.37 -5.20 -22.39
N GLU A 106 -1.06 -4.99 -21.29
CA GLU A 106 -2.51 -5.02 -21.13
C GLU A 106 -3.19 -3.74 -21.64
N ALA A 107 -2.41 -2.72 -22.06
CA ALA A 107 -2.90 -1.43 -22.52
C ALA A 107 -3.83 -0.73 -21.51
N LEU A 108 -3.47 -0.78 -20.23
CA LEU A 108 -4.21 -0.12 -19.17
C LEU A 108 -4.20 1.40 -19.38
N PRO A 109 -5.31 2.10 -19.09
CA PRO A 109 -5.39 3.55 -19.22
C PRO A 109 -4.69 4.23 -18.03
N LEU A 110 -3.36 4.17 -17.99
CA LEU A 110 -2.53 4.79 -16.96
C LEU A 110 -2.32 6.28 -17.25
N ALA A 111 -2.26 7.08 -16.19
CA ALA A 111 -1.95 8.51 -16.30
C ALA A 111 -0.44 8.76 -16.38
N ASN A 112 0.38 7.86 -15.81
CA ASN A 112 1.84 7.96 -15.89
C ASN A 112 2.34 7.72 -17.31
N THR A 113 3.36 8.46 -17.71
CA THR A 113 4.12 8.23 -18.95
C THR A 113 5.32 7.31 -18.70
N PRO A 114 5.79 6.53 -19.70
CA PRO A 114 7.01 5.74 -19.58
C PRO A 114 8.26 6.60 -19.29
N PRO A 115 9.35 6.02 -18.73
CA PRO A 115 9.51 4.62 -18.38
C PRO A 115 8.78 4.24 -17.08
N LEU A 116 7.89 3.24 -17.16
CA LEU A 116 7.13 2.78 -16.00
C LEU A 116 7.85 1.63 -15.30
N ILE A 117 7.71 1.60 -13.98
CA ILE A 117 8.14 0.48 -13.14
C ILE A 117 6.96 -0.08 -12.36
N GLU A 118 6.99 -1.38 -12.09
CA GLU A 118 6.08 -2.06 -11.18
C GLU A 118 6.82 -2.51 -9.90
N HIS A 119 6.16 -2.36 -8.76
CA HIS A 119 6.66 -2.84 -7.47
C HIS A 119 5.49 -3.43 -6.65
N PRO A 120 5.70 -4.45 -5.79
CA PRO A 120 4.64 -4.98 -4.95
C PRO A 120 4.05 -3.89 -4.07
N LEU A 121 2.72 -3.86 -4.01
CA LEU A 121 1.95 -2.98 -3.14
C LEU A 121 1.44 -3.81 -1.96
N THR A 122 1.85 -3.48 -0.75
CA THR A 122 1.34 -4.13 0.45
C THR A 122 0.17 -3.32 1.05
N PRO A 123 -0.69 -3.93 1.88
CA PRO A 123 -1.74 -3.19 2.59
C PRO A 123 -1.18 -2.15 3.58
N LYS A 124 0.04 -2.35 4.09
CA LYS A 124 0.69 -1.48 5.09
C LYS A 124 2.20 -1.68 5.09
N GLY A 125 2.95 -0.60 4.93
CA GLY A 125 4.41 -0.58 4.96
C GLY A 125 5.07 -1.02 3.64
N PRO A 126 6.38 -0.82 3.49
CA PRO A 126 7.09 -1.23 2.28
C PRO A 126 7.11 -2.76 2.11
N TYR A 127 7.20 -3.21 0.86
CA TYR A 127 7.42 -4.62 0.55
C TYR A 127 8.81 -5.09 1.01
N VAL A 128 8.85 -6.30 1.58
CA VAL A 128 10.09 -6.96 2.03
C VAL A 128 10.48 -8.04 1.02
N ALA A 129 11.69 -7.93 0.48
CA ALA A 129 12.21 -8.90 -0.49
C ALA A 129 12.19 -10.33 0.07
N GLY A 130 11.82 -11.29 -0.78
CA GLY A 130 11.67 -12.70 -0.39
C GLY A 130 10.30 -13.06 0.18
N SER A 131 9.48 -12.07 0.58
CA SER A 131 8.08 -12.32 0.93
C SER A 131 7.20 -12.48 -0.32
N PRO A 132 6.06 -13.19 -0.23
CA PRO A 132 5.10 -13.24 -1.32
C PRO A 132 4.64 -11.82 -1.71
N PRO A 133 4.72 -11.44 -3.01
CA PRO A 133 4.43 -10.06 -3.43
C PRO A 133 2.94 -9.70 -3.41
N GLY A 134 2.06 -10.65 -3.11
CA GLY A 134 0.61 -10.45 -3.17
C GLY A 134 0.10 -10.15 -4.58
N PRO A 135 -1.19 -9.81 -4.72
CA PRO A 135 -1.83 -9.58 -6.02
C PRO A 135 -1.64 -8.16 -6.58
N ALA A 136 -1.30 -7.19 -5.73
CA ALA A 136 -1.30 -5.77 -6.07
C ALA A 136 0.09 -5.23 -6.40
N ARG A 137 0.18 -4.29 -7.33
CA ARG A 137 1.40 -3.57 -7.69
C ARG A 137 1.15 -2.07 -7.69
N ILE A 138 2.17 -1.30 -7.30
CA ILE A 138 2.31 0.11 -7.63
C ILE A 138 2.89 0.20 -9.02
N VAL A 139 2.33 1.06 -9.86
CA VAL A 139 2.95 1.51 -11.11
C VAL A 139 3.19 3.00 -11.04
N THR A 140 4.40 3.41 -11.40
CA THR A 140 4.80 4.81 -11.42
C THR A 140 5.91 5.02 -12.45
N ASN A 141 6.15 6.26 -12.86
CA ASN A 141 7.31 6.58 -13.67
C ASN A 141 8.59 6.43 -12.81
N ARG A 142 9.64 5.88 -13.42
CA ARG A 142 10.92 5.60 -12.73
C ARG A 142 11.56 6.86 -12.15
N GLU A 143 11.42 7.98 -12.85
CA GLU A 143 12.05 9.26 -12.56
C GLU A 143 11.10 10.22 -11.83
N ASP A 144 9.81 10.21 -12.18
CA ASP A 144 8.76 11.00 -11.50
C ASP A 144 7.74 10.10 -10.78
N ARG A 145 7.75 10.17 -9.45
CA ARG A 145 6.86 9.37 -8.59
C ARG A 145 5.70 10.14 -8.01
N SER A 146 5.39 11.31 -8.56
CA SER A 146 4.34 12.20 -8.07
C SER A 146 2.93 11.61 -8.18
N THR A 147 2.69 10.74 -9.17
CA THR A 147 1.35 10.23 -9.51
C THR A 147 1.27 8.70 -9.49
N PRO A 148 1.63 8.01 -8.38
CA PRO A 148 1.63 6.56 -8.37
C PRO A 148 0.22 6.00 -8.50
N GLU A 149 0.07 5.00 -9.35
CA GLU A 149 -1.18 4.29 -9.62
C GLU A 149 -1.10 2.86 -9.07
N ALA A 150 -2.24 2.26 -8.77
CA ALA A 150 -2.31 0.87 -8.31
C ALA A 150 -2.96 -0.02 -9.38
N ILE A 151 -2.39 -1.21 -9.56
CA ILE A 151 -2.91 -2.27 -10.41
C ILE A 151 -2.92 -3.59 -9.64
N TYR A 152 -3.68 -4.58 -10.10
CA TYR A 152 -3.76 -5.88 -9.43
C TYR A 152 -4.11 -7.01 -10.39
N HIS A 153 -3.71 -8.23 -10.02
CA HIS A 153 -4.16 -9.43 -10.72
C HIS A 153 -5.64 -9.68 -10.43
N ASP A 154 -6.47 -9.52 -11.47
CA ASP A 154 -7.92 -9.68 -11.36
C ASP A 154 -8.32 -11.15 -11.53
N PRO A 155 -8.86 -11.81 -10.48
CA PRO A 155 -9.23 -13.22 -10.56
C PRO A 155 -10.40 -13.48 -11.53
N HIS A 156 -11.17 -12.45 -11.88
CA HIS A 156 -12.32 -12.55 -12.77
C HIS A 156 -11.99 -12.26 -14.24
N SER A 157 -10.77 -11.82 -14.53
CA SER A 157 -10.32 -11.54 -15.90
C SER A 157 -9.18 -12.47 -16.35
N PRO A 158 -9.24 -13.81 -16.17
CA PRO A 158 -8.12 -14.67 -16.57
C PRO A 158 -7.95 -14.67 -18.09
N LEU A 159 -6.76 -14.29 -18.57
CA LEU A 159 -6.39 -14.54 -19.95
C LEU A 159 -5.93 -16.00 -20.06
N ARG A 160 -6.59 -16.76 -20.94
CA ARG A 160 -6.10 -18.06 -21.38
C ARG A 160 -5.18 -17.86 -22.58
N ARG A 161 -3.90 -17.63 -22.33
CA ARG A 161 -2.87 -17.64 -23.37
C ARG A 161 -2.14 -18.98 -23.36
N ALA A 162 -2.20 -19.70 -24.49
CA ALA A 162 -1.42 -20.91 -24.74
C ALA A 162 -1.38 -21.94 -23.58
N GLY A 163 -2.52 -22.20 -22.95
CA GLY A 163 -2.64 -23.19 -21.86
C GLY A 163 -2.10 -22.74 -20.50
N ARG A 164 -1.55 -21.53 -20.35
CA ARG A 164 -1.19 -20.94 -19.06
C ARG A 164 -2.29 -19.98 -18.59
N ARG A 165 -2.66 -20.07 -17.31
CA ARG A 165 -3.49 -19.06 -16.66
C ARG A 165 -2.60 -17.86 -16.34
N GLU A 166 -2.72 -16.81 -17.14
CA GLU A 166 -2.20 -15.51 -16.78
C GLU A 166 -3.36 -14.69 -16.22
N PHE A 167 -3.16 -14.10 -15.04
CA PHE A 167 -4.07 -13.09 -14.54
C PHE A 167 -3.54 -11.74 -15.04
N PRO A 168 -4.09 -11.16 -16.12
CA PRO A 168 -3.70 -9.82 -16.53
C PRO A 168 -3.91 -8.84 -15.37
N PHE A 169 -3.19 -7.73 -15.43
CA PHE A 169 -3.44 -6.64 -14.53
C PHE A 169 -4.74 -5.92 -14.89
N SER A 170 -5.49 -5.54 -13.87
CA SER A 170 -6.56 -4.54 -13.93
C SER A 170 -6.10 -3.28 -13.19
N LYS A 171 -6.49 -2.11 -13.70
CA LYS A 171 -6.26 -0.84 -12.99
C LYS A 171 -7.20 -0.74 -11.78
N ALA A 172 -6.67 -0.40 -10.62
CA ALA A 172 -7.48 -0.14 -9.44
C ALA A 172 -8.08 1.28 -9.51
N PRO A 173 -9.41 1.46 -9.43
CA PRO A 173 -10.00 2.79 -9.40
C PRO A 173 -9.60 3.56 -8.14
N TYR A 174 -9.17 4.81 -8.32
CA TYR A 174 -9.01 5.76 -7.23
C TYR A 174 -10.39 6.24 -6.75
N ARG A 175 -10.60 6.24 -5.44
CA ARG A 175 -11.79 6.74 -4.76
C ARG A 175 -11.37 7.93 -3.90
N GLY A 176 -11.78 9.13 -4.31
CA GLY A 176 -11.53 10.36 -3.56
C GLY A 176 -12.32 10.41 -2.26
N ARG A 177 -11.96 11.34 -1.38
CA ARG A 177 -12.74 11.61 -0.17
C ARG A 177 -14.12 12.11 -0.59
N LYS A 178 -15.18 11.54 -0.02
CA LYS A 178 -16.48 12.20 -0.01
C LYS A 178 -16.43 13.24 1.10
N THR A 179 -16.08 14.48 0.76
CA THR A 179 -16.49 15.59 1.63
C THR A 179 -18.01 15.52 1.69
N GLY A 180 -18.55 15.28 2.89
CA GLY A 180 -20.00 15.32 3.10
C GLY A 180 -20.55 16.56 2.42
N ALA A 181 -21.57 16.37 1.59
CA ALA A 181 -22.30 17.48 1.01
C ALA A 181 -22.62 18.42 2.18
N ALA A 182 -22.13 19.66 2.11
CA ALA A 182 -22.50 20.69 3.05
C ALA A 182 -24.03 20.66 3.11
N THR A 183 -24.57 20.26 4.27
CA THR A 183 -25.98 20.35 4.57
C THR A 183 -26.30 21.84 4.56
N GLY A 184 -26.70 22.34 3.39
CA GLY A 184 -27.24 23.67 3.20
C GLY A 184 -28.63 23.70 3.82
N LEU A 185 -28.67 23.69 5.16
CA LEU A 185 -29.83 24.07 5.94
C LEU A 185 -29.72 25.58 6.16
N GLU A 186 -30.41 26.30 5.28
CA GLU A 186 -31.15 27.56 5.45
C GLU A 186 -30.66 28.56 6.52
N ASP A 187 -30.42 29.81 6.10
CA ASP A 187 -31.12 30.93 6.74
C ASP A 187 -31.26 32.10 5.77
N GLY A 188 -32.50 32.51 5.56
CA GLY A 188 -32.86 33.61 4.67
C GLY A 188 -32.43 34.96 5.23
N PHE A 189 -31.82 35.79 4.38
CA PHE A 189 -31.84 37.23 4.57
C PHE A 189 -32.46 37.88 3.34
N ALA A 190 -33.69 38.33 3.54
CA ALA A 190 -34.41 39.22 2.67
C ALA A 190 -33.71 40.58 2.60
N GLY A 191 -33.72 41.18 1.40
CA GLY A 191 -33.87 42.62 1.19
C GLY A 191 -32.67 43.53 1.49
N MET A 192 -32.11 44.13 0.43
CA MET A 192 -32.14 45.59 0.27
C MET A 192 -31.67 45.97 -1.14
N GLU A 193 -32.59 46.59 -1.88
CA GLU A 193 -32.30 47.45 -3.03
C GLU A 193 -31.57 48.71 -2.55
N PHE A 194 -30.69 49.24 -3.41
CA PHE A 194 -30.46 50.66 -3.58
C PHE A 194 -30.27 50.97 -5.06
#